data_AF-A0A9P1GQ48-F1
#
_entry.id   AF-A0A9P1GQ48-F1
#
_cell.length_a   1.000
_cell.length_b   1.000
_cell.length_c   1.000
_cell.angle_alpha   90.00
_cell.angle_beta   90.00
_cell.angle_gamma   90.00
#
_symmetry.space_group_name_H-M   'P 1'
#
loop_
_entity.id
_entity.type
_entity.pdbx_description
1 polymer ?
#
loop_
_entity_poly.entity_id
_entity_poly.type
_entity_poly.pdbx_seq_one_letter_code
_entity_poly.pdbx_strand_id
1 'polypeptide(L)'
;MQNSVVMRLWNRGRNRGKLSKVLGALASLAALAPGRAFSAPYRSGRVARAAEQRSSSDVNDVPFALILPGFLGSCEDFEDLAEDMRRAGYAAAVAPIAWWHWVPCIGGRSMRPILERIDHAVNQVLTSDFKVKSLASPSYTIMDFFSDFMSNPGGIFQVGGTDDPAEFPPVKPAGDFRCDIPGKGQRIAIVAHSASGWISRLFLSSLEYQGRSFHGADKIHSLVCLGSPHFVANNLVYKNLEYLESKCGKDLPPNVRCLCVGSKGNVISEASDMTRGAYEFCGATPGDEAVDGDGMTPLFSAIAFEAADKLVLENVSHAPVYPAFGPSAELAKERRTKPWYGSPSVLQQWLPWLTKNPLD
;
A
#
# COMPACT_ATOMS: atom_id res chain seq x y z
N MET A 1 -24.10 -32.91 14.98
CA MET A 1 -24.78 -31.94 15.86
C MET A 1 -23.85 -31.42 16.97
N GLN A 2 -22.59 -31.05 16.63
CA GLN A 2 -21.57 -30.69 17.62
C GLN A 2 -20.59 -29.58 17.15
N ASN A 3 -20.99 -28.74 16.18
CA ASN A 3 -20.15 -27.64 15.68
C ASN A 3 -20.76 -26.23 15.88
N SER A 4 -21.84 -26.08 16.65
CA SER A 4 -22.55 -24.78 16.79
C SER A 4 -22.30 -24.04 18.11
N VAL A 5 -21.45 -24.55 19.01
CA VAL A 5 -21.24 -23.96 20.35
C VAL A 5 -19.94 -23.15 20.47
N VAL A 6 -18.91 -23.45 19.66
CA VAL A 6 -17.61 -22.75 19.74
C VAL A 6 -17.64 -21.36 19.07
N MET A 7 -18.50 -21.13 18.08
CA MET A 7 -18.64 -19.81 17.44
C MET A 7 -19.41 -18.77 18.28
N ARG A 8 -20.17 -19.18 19.31
CA ARG A 8 -20.97 -18.23 20.11
C ARG A 8 -20.23 -17.64 21.33
N LEU A 9 -19.04 -18.13 21.66
CA LEU A 9 -18.28 -17.67 22.83
C LEU A 9 -17.14 -16.70 22.52
N TRP A 10 -16.78 -16.48 21.25
CA TRP A 10 -15.76 -15.46 20.88
C TRP A 10 -16.34 -14.04 20.82
N ASN A 11 -17.67 -13.87 20.82
CA ASN A 11 -18.29 -12.56 20.59
C ASN A 11 -18.68 -11.79 21.86
N ARG A 12 -17.99 -12.01 23.00
CA ARG A 12 -18.15 -11.16 24.19
C ARG A 12 -16.81 -10.62 24.67
N GLY A 13 -16.70 -9.30 24.63
CA GLY A 13 -15.50 -8.54 24.87
C GLY A 13 -14.83 -8.83 26.19
N ARG A 14 -13.51 -9.01 26.13
CA ARG A 14 -12.51 -8.66 27.15
C ARG A 14 -11.14 -9.11 26.61
N ASN A 15 -10.52 -8.26 25.79
CA ASN A 15 -9.04 -8.23 25.63
C ASN A 15 -8.51 -7.07 24.76
N ARG A 16 -9.35 -6.15 24.29
CA ARG A 16 -8.90 -4.95 23.54
C ARG A 16 -7.97 -4.01 24.33
N GLY A 17 -7.99 -4.06 25.67
CA GLY A 17 -7.22 -3.16 26.53
C GLY A 17 -5.70 -3.43 26.60
N LYS A 18 -5.26 -4.69 26.53
CA LYS A 18 -3.81 -5.01 26.63
C LYS A 18 -3.08 -4.89 25.29
N LEU A 19 -3.76 -5.19 24.17
CA LEU A 19 -3.21 -4.99 22.82
C LEU A 19 -3.08 -3.50 22.45
N SER A 20 -3.97 -2.64 22.96
CA SER A 20 -3.93 -1.19 22.73
C SER A 20 -2.67 -0.51 23.28
N LYS A 21 -2.09 -1.04 24.36
CA LYS A 21 -0.84 -0.52 24.95
C LYS A 21 0.40 -0.87 24.12
N VAL A 22 0.38 -1.99 23.42
CA VAL A 22 1.46 -2.39 22.49
C VAL A 22 1.37 -1.57 21.19
N LEU A 23 0.15 -1.32 20.69
CA LEU A 23 -0.13 -0.49 19.51
C LEU A 23 0.26 0.98 19.71
N GLY A 24 -0.01 1.55 20.89
CA GLY A 24 0.41 2.92 21.22
C GLY A 24 1.94 3.08 21.29
N ALA A 25 2.66 2.05 21.74
CA ALA A 25 4.12 2.07 21.82
C ALA A 25 4.80 1.92 20.45
N LEU A 26 4.24 1.13 19.52
CA LEU A 26 4.81 0.93 18.19
C LEU A 26 4.65 2.14 17.27
N ALA A 27 3.57 2.92 17.42
CA ALA A 27 3.40 4.18 16.70
C ALA A 27 4.39 5.27 17.17
N SER A 28 4.73 5.31 18.47
CA SER A 28 5.70 6.27 19.02
C SER A 28 7.16 5.95 18.68
N LEU A 29 7.49 4.69 18.37
CA LEU A 29 8.86 4.27 18.03
C LEU A 29 9.31 4.69 16.62
N ALA A 30 8.39 5.00 15.71
CA ALA A 30 8.71 5.48 14.37
C ALA A 30 9.13 6.97 14.34
N ALA A 31 8.90 7.72 15.43
CA ALA A 31 9.07 9.18 15.48
C ALA A 31 10.37 9.67 16.14
N LEU A 32 11.29 8.78 16.56
CA LEU A 32 12.46 9.15 17.35
C LEU A 32 13.77 8.58 16.77
N ALA A 33 14.30 9.19 15.72
CA ALA A 33 15.72 9.06 15.35
C ALA A 33 16.21 10.30 14.57
N PRO A 34 17.25 11.03 15.03
CA PRO A 34 17.83 12.14 14.28
C PRO A 34 18.88 11.62 13.29
N GLY A 35 18.66 11.83 11.99
CA GLY A 35 19.61 11.47 10.93
C GLY A 35 20.55 12.64 10.58
N ARG A 36 21.87 12.42 10.69
CA ARG A 36 22.91 13.32 10.15
C ARG A 36 23.21 12.96 8.70
N ALA A 37 23.31 13.98 7.85
CA ALA A 37 23.53 13.87 6.42
C ALA A 37 25.01 13.65 6.05
N PHE A 38 25.25 12.75 5.09
CA PHE A 38 26.46 12.73 4.27
C PHE A 38 26.05 12.48 2.81
N SER A 39 26.52 13.34 1.91
CA SER A 39 26.27 13.27 0.47
C SER A 39 27.54 12.81 -0.27
N ALA A 40 27.42 11.86 -1.18
CA ALA A 40 28.45 11.55 -2.18
C ALA A 40 27.82 11.44 -3.58
N PRO A 41 28.49 11.90 -4.65
CA PRO A 41 27.91 11.91 -5.99
C PRO A 41 28.12 10.57 -6.71
N TYR A 42 27.07 10.01 -7.30
CA TYR A 42 27.11 8.79 -8.11
C TYR A 42 26.97 9.09 -9.61
N ARG A 43 27.80 8.42 -10.43
CA ARG A 43 27.84 8.54 -11.90
C ARG A 43 26.89 7.55 -12.56
N SER A 44 26.06 8.04 -13.46
CA SER A 44 25.10 7.26 -14.26
C SER A 44 25.77 6.42 -15.35
N GLY A 45 25.53 5.11 -15.34
CA GLY A 45 25.74 4.23 -16.50
C GLY A 45 24.40 3.80 -17.10
N ARG A 46 24.12 4.20 -18.34
CA ARG A 46 22.94 3.75 -19.10
C ARG A 46 23.12 2.29 -19.51
N VAL A 47 22.19 1.44 -19.13
CA VAL A 47 22.00 0.12 -19.76
C VAL A 47 20.66 0.16 -20.50
N ALA A 48 20.74 0.23 -21.83
CA ALA A 48 19.58 0.04 -22.69
C ALA A 48 19.19 -1.44 -22.67
N ARG A 49 17.92 -1.76 -22.45
CA ARG A 49 17.35 -3.08 -22.76
C ARG A 49 16.26 -2.93 -23.80
N ALA A 50 16.43 -3.71 -24.87
CA ALA A 50 15.47 -3.89 -25.94
C ALA A 50 14.20 -4.53 -25.37
N ALA A 51 13.07 -3.83 -25.52
CA ALA A 51 11.76 -4.40 -25.33
C ALA A 51 11.35 -5.08 -26.64
N GLU A 52 11.23 -6.41 -26.63
CA GLU A 52 10.50 -7.12 -27.68
C GLU A 52 9.03 -6.69 -27.63
N GLN A 53 8.59 -6.05 -28.70
CA GLN A 53 7.18 -5.68 -28.91
C GLN A 53 6.34 -6.94 -29.03
N ARG A 54 5.67 -7.35 -27.95
CA ARG A 54 4.48 -8.21 -28.07
C ARG A 54 3.38 -7.40 -28.74
N SER A 55 2.78 -7.94 -29.79
CA SER A 55 1.65 -7.33 -30.49
C SER A 55 0.49 -7.11 -29.51
N SER A 56 -0.10 -5.92 -29.54
CA SER A 56 -1.19 -5.49 -28.64
C SER A 56 -2.50 -6.28 -28.76
N SER A 57 -2.57 -7.30 -29.63
CA SER A 57 -3.76 -8.07 -29.95
C SER A 57 -4.09 -9.23 -28.99
N ASP A 58 -3.17 -9.62 -28.10
CA ASP A 58 -3.32 -10.80 -27.23
C ASP A 58 -3.55 -10.48 -25.74
N VAL A 59 -3.66 -9.19 -25.38
CA VAL A 59 -3.82 -8.75 -23.99
C VAL A 59 -5.25 -8.24 -23.76
N ASN A 60 -5.94 -8.84 -22.81
CA ASN A 60 -7.32 -8.57 -22.44
C ASN A 60 -7.39 -7.89 -21.06
N ASP A 61 -7.74 -6.60 -21.04
CA ASP A 61 -7.94 -5.84 -19.81
C ASP A 61 -9.35 -6.08 -19.27
N VAL A 62 -9.42 -6.59 -18.06
CA VAL A 62 -10.68 -6.98 -17.42
C VAL A 62 -11.07 -5.91 -16.41
N PRO A 63 -12.35 -5.44 -16.40
CA PRO A 63 -12.83 -4.44 -15.45
C PRO A 63 -13.05 -5.02 -14.04
N PHE A 64 -11.95 -5.48 -13.44
CA PHE A 64 -11.87 -6.01 -12.09
C PHE A 64 -10.80 -5.23 -11.32
N ALA A 65 -11.09 -4.83 -10.08
CA ALA A 65 -10.16 -4.12 -9.20
C ALA A 65 -9.81 -4.96 -7.98
N LEU A 66 -8.52 -5.13 -7.74
CA LEU A 66 -8.02 -5.62 -6.47
C LEU A 66 -7.69 -4.43 -5.55
N ILE A 67 -8.38 -4.32 -4.43
CA ILE A 67 -8.15 -3.27 -3.43
C ILE A 67 -7.05 -3.73 -2.47
N LEU A 68 -6.03 -2.91 -2.29
CA LEU A 68 -4.91 -3.17 -1.39
C LEU A 68 -4.99 -2.26 -0.16
N PRO A 69 -5.19 -2.83 1.05
CA PRO A 69 -5.13 -2.07 2.29
C PRO A 69 -3.81 -1.32 2.46
N GLY A 70 -3.83 -0.20 3.17
CA GLY A 70 -2.60 0.56 3.49
C GLY A 70 -1.90 0.05 4.74
N PHE A 71 -0.74 0.65 5.06
CA PHE A 71 0.05 0.30 6.24
C PHE A 71 -0.81 0.29 7.52
N LEU A 72 -0.76 -0.82 8.27
CA LEU A 72 -1.58 -1.11 9.46
C LEU A 72 -3.11 -1.13 9.23
N GLY A 73 -3.59 -1.01 8.00
CA GLY A 73 -4.99 -1.24 7.63
C GLY A 73 -5.29 -2.72 7.52
N SER A 74 -6.52 -3.10 7.89
CA SER A 74 -7.02 -4.47 7.74
C SER A 74 -7.95 -4.55 6.52
N CYS A 75 -7.99 -5.69 5.83
CA CYS A 75 -8.85 -5.87 4.66
C CYS A 75 -10.34 -5.63 4.93
N GLU A 76 -10.81 -5.95 6.13
CA GLU A 76 -12.19 -5.73 6.54
C GLU A 76 -12.60 -4.25 6.48
N ASP A 77 -11.64 -3.32 6.66
CA ASP A 77 -11.91 -1.88 6.63
C ASP A 77 -12.23 -1.36 5.21
N PHE A 78 -11.97 -2.18 4.17
CA PHE A 78 -12.11 -1.81 2.76
C PHE A 78 -13.25 -2.56 2.05
N GLU A 79 -13.98 -3.43 2.74
CA GLU A 79 -15.09 -4.20 2.13
C GLU A 79 -16.23 -3.31 1.66
N ASP A 80 -16.50 -2.20 2.37
CA ASP A 80 -17.49 -1.21 1.95
C ASP A 80 -17.09 -0.54 0.64
N LEU A 81 -15.80 -0.22 0.44
CA LEU A 81 -15.30 0.30 -0.84
C LEU A 81 -15.49 -0.73 -1.97
N ALA A 82 -15.16 -1.99 -1.71
CA ALA A 82 -15.34 -3.06 -2.69
C ALA A 82 -16.82 -3.22 -3.08
N GLU A 83 -17.72 -3.11 -2.10
CA GLU A 83 -19.16 -3.18 -2.33
C GLU A 83 -19.69 -1.98 -3.11
N ASP A 84 -19.26 -0.77 -2.76
CA ASP A 84 -19.69 0.44 -3.46
C ASP A 84 -19.13 0.49 -4.90
N MET A 85 -17.93 -0.02 -5.15
CA MET A 85 -17.42 -0.24 -6.52
C MET A 85 -18.29 -1.22 -7.30
N ARG A 86 -18.68 -2.35 -6.69
CA ARG A 86 -19.57 -3.34 -7.33
C ARG A 86 -20.95 -2.75 -7.63
N ARG A 87 -21.51 -1.95 -6.73
CA ARG A 87 -22.78 -1.22 -6.96
C ARG A 87 -22.66 -0.20 -8.08
N ALA A 88 -21.48 0.43 -8.22
CA ALA A 88 -21.16 1.32 -9.34
C ALA A 88 -20.82 0.58 -10.64
N GLY A 89 -20.93 -0.76 -10.67
CA GLY A 89 -20.74 -1.57 -11.88
C GLY A 89 -19.31 -2.02 -12.17
N TYR A 90 -18.37 -1.83 -11.23
CA TYR A 90 -16.98 -2.27 -11.38
C TYR A 90 -16.70 -3.46 -10.45
N ALA A 91 -16.30 -4.61 -11.00
CA ALA A 91 -16.03 -5.78 -10.18
C ALA A 91 -14.84 -5.52 -9.25
N ALA A 92 -14.94 -5.90 -7.97
CA ALA A 92 -13.88 -5.62 -7.01
C ALA A 92 -13.82 -6.67 -5.91
N ALA A 93 -12.62 -6.89 -5.38
CA ALA A 93 -12.34 -7.66 -4.17
C ALA A 93 -11.19 -7.02 -3.38
N VAL A 94 -11.10 -7.31 -2.08
CA VAL A 94 -10.03 -6.82 -1.22
C VAL A 94 -8.96 -7.90 -1.04
N ALA A 95 -7.69 -7.52 -1.13
CA ALA A 95 -6.58 -8.42 -0.81
C ALA A 95 -6.62 -8.79 0.69
N PRO A 96 -6.44 -10.07 1.06
CA PRO A 96 -6.59 -10.55 2.43
C PRO A 96 -5.35 -10.21 3.29
N ILE A 97 -5.15 -8.90 3.50
CA ILE A 97 -4.05 -8.32 4.26
C ILE A 97 -4.65 -7.74 5.56
N ALA A 98 -4.50 -8.48 6.65
CA ALA A 98 -4.81 -8.00 7.99
C ALA A 98 -3.75 -7.04 8.54
N TRP A 99 -4.14 -6.17 9.47
CA TRP A 99 -3.29 -5.13 10.06
C TRP A 99 -1.95 -5.66 10.63
N TRP A 100 -1.94 -6.87 11.18
CA TRP A 100 -0.78 -7.45 11.84
C TRP A 100 0.24 -8.04 10.86
N HIS A 101 -0.13 -8.26 9.59
CA HIS A 101 0.81 -8.66 8.54
C HIS A 101 1.81 -7.55 8.19
N TRP A 102 1.53 -6.30 8.57
CA TRP A 102 2.43 -5.17 8.38
C TRP A 102 3.56 -5.10 9.41
N VAL A 103 3.39 -5.74 10.57
CA VAL A 103 4.32 -5.62 11.71
C VAL A 103 5.74 -6.11 11.37
N PRO A 104 5.94 -7.21 10.62
CA PRO A 104 7.27 -7.60 10.13
C PRO A 104 7.94 -6.56 9.24
N CYS A 105 7.19 -5.60 8.66
CA CYS A 105 7.70 -4.58 7.74
C CYS A 105 7.99 -3.22 8.43
N ILE A 106 7.79 -3.10 9.74
CA ILE A 106 7.98 -1.85 10.49
C ILE A 106 9.44 -1.40 10.49
N GLY A 107 9.66 -0.08 10.45
CA GLY A 107 10.97 0.53 10.65
C GLY A 107 11.87 0.53 9.42
N GLY A 108 11.30 0.50 8.21
CA GLY A 108 12.08 0.42 6.96
C GLY A 108 12.58 -0.98 6.64
N ARG A 109 12.05 -2.00 7.31
CA ARG A 109 12.24 -3.39 6.94
C ARG A 109 11.73 -3.66 5.52
N SER A 110 12.15 -4.81 5.00
CA SER A 110 11.70 -5.26 3.69
C SER A 110 10.17 -5.34 3.56
N MET A 111 9.68 -4.98 2.36
CA MET A 111 8.28 -5.11 1.97
C MET A 111 7.96 -6.48 1.34
N ARG A 112 8.91 -7.41 1.32
CA ARG A 112 8.76 -8.75 0.72
C ARG A 112 7.51 -9.50 1.22
N PRO A 113 7.17 -9.51 2.53
CA PRO A 113 5.96 -10.18 3.01
C PRO A 113 4.65 -9.60 2.45
N ILE A 114 4.59 -8.29 2.22
CA ILE A 114 3.41 -7.62 1.65
C ILE A 114 3.35 -7.87 0.14
N LEU A 115 4.48 -7.80 -0.55
CA LEU A 115 4.54 -8.08 -1.99
C LEU A 115 4.11 -9.53 -2.31
N GLU A 116 4.49 -10.51 -1.47
CA GLU A 116 4.00 -11.90 -1.56
C GLU A 116 2.47 -11.99 -1.46
N ARG A 117 1.87 -11.23 -0.54
CA ARG A 117 0.41 -11.18 -0.36
C ARG A 117 -0.30 -10.52 -1.53
N ILE A 118 0.30 -9.47 -2.11
CA ILE A 118 -0.20 -8.82 -3.32
C ILE A 118 -0.21 -9.83 -4.48
N ASP A 119 0.92 -10.49 -4.74
CA ASP A 119 1.01 -11.49 -5.82
C ASP A 119 0.01 -12.63 -5.64
N HIS A 120 -0.11 -13.15 -4.42
CA HIS A 120 -1.06 -14.21 -4.11
C HIS A 120 -2.51 -13.80 -4.37
N ALA A 121 -2.89 -12.58 -3.97
CA ALA A 121 -4.23 -12.04 -4.20
C ALA A 121 -4.51 -11.83 -5.70
N VAL A 122 -3.55 -11.27 -6.45
CA VAL A 122 -3.64 -11.13 -7.91
C VAL A 122 -3.83 -12.49 -8.58
N ASN A 123 -3.04 -13.49 -8.20
CA ASN A 123 -3.11 -14.84 -8.76
C ASN A 123 -4.46 -15.52 -8.49
N GLN A 124 -5.05 -15.31 -7.30
CA GLN A 124 -6.39 -15.81 -7.00
C GLN A 124 -7.46 -15.16 -7.88
N VAL A 125 -7.40 -13.84 -8.09
CA VAL A 125 -8.35 -13.15 -8.99
C VAL A 125 -8.24 -13.72 -10.40
N LEU A 126 -7.03 -13.81 -10.95
CA LEU A 126 -6.77 -14.30 -12.30
C LEU A 126 -7.20 -15.77 -12.52
N THR A 127 -7.24 -16.58 -11.46
CA THR A 127 -7.68 -17.99 -11.54
C THR A 127 -9.16 -18.21 -11.20
N SER A 128 -9.87 -17.16 -10.79
CA SER A 128 -11.27 -17.22 -10.42
C SER A 128 -12.25 -16.85 -11.55
N ASP A 129 -11.73 -16.67 -12.76
CA ASP A 129 -12.47 -16.09 -13.90
C ASP A 129 -13.15 -14.76 -13.55
N PHE A 130 -12.54 -13.97 -12.66
CA PHE A 130 -13.00 -12.64 -12.23
C PHE A 130 -14.38 -12.62 -11.55
N LYS A 131 -14.84 -13.77 -11.04
CA LYS A 131 -16.15 -13.91 -10.37
C LYS A 131 -16.04 -13.86 -8.84
N VAL A 132 -14.83 -13.78 -8.31
CA VAL A 132 -14.58 -13.76 -6.87
C VAL A 132 -14.97 -12.44 -6.23
N LYS A 133 -15.64 -12.50 -5.07
CA LYS A 133 -15.94 -11.33 -4.23
C LYS A 133 -15.06 -11.26 -2.98
N SER A 134 -14.53 -12.39 -2.54
CA SER A 134 -13.71 -12.53 -1.34
C SER A 134 -12.55 -13.48 -1.63
N LEU A 135 -11.34 -13.10 -1.25
CA LEU A 135 -10.14 -13.89 -1.47
C LEU A 135 -9.77 -14.70 -0.22
N ALA A 136 -9.19 -15.88 -0.42
CA ALA A 136 -8.72 -16.69 0.69
C ALA A 136 -7.41 -16.12 1.23
N SER A 137 -7.31 -15.97 2.55
CA SER A 137 -6.04 -15.66 3.20
C SER A 137 -5.06 -16.82 3.00
N PRO A 138 -3.76 -16.54 2.77
CA PRO A 138 -2.75 -17.58 2.84
C PRO A 138 -2.71 -18.16 4.25
N SER A 139 -2.39 -19.45 4.37
CA SER A 139 -2.11 -20.11 5.64
C SER A 139 -0.94 -19.40 6.33
N TYR A 140 -1.24 -18.70 7.43
CA TYR A 140 -0.25 -17.90 8.15
C TYR A 140 -0.56 -17.91 9.65
N THR A 141 0.29 -18.59 10.40
CA THR A 141 0.13 -18.82 11.84
C THR A 141 0.85 -17.77 12.69
N ILE A 142 0.65 -17.82 14.00
CA ILE A 142 1.42 -17.00 14.95
C ILE A 142 2.92 -17.35 14.91
N MET A 143 3.27 -18.62 14.67
CA MET A 143 4.67 -19.03 14.54
C MET A 143 5.30 -18.46 13.26
N ASP A 144 4.56 -18.45 12.16
CA ASP A 144 4.97 -17.82 10.90
C ASP A 144 5.20 -16.33 11.08
N PHE A 145 4.30 -15.66 11.80
CA PHE A 145 4.46 -14.27 12.21
C PHE A 145 5.76 -14.01 12.98
N PHE A 146 6.05 -14.82 14.01
CA PHE A 146 7.29 -14.66 14.76
C PHE A 146 8.52 -14.94 13.89
N SER A 147 8.44 -15.94 13.00
CA SER A 147 9.52 -16.26 12.07
C SER A 147 9.80 -15.09 11.13
N ASP A 148 8.78 -14.53 10.48
CA ASP A 148 8.93 -13.37 9.60
C ASP A 148 9.40 -12.14 10.37
N PHE A 149 8.87 -11.87 11.56
CA PHE A 149 9.30 -10.72 12.36
C PHE A 149 10.80 -10.78 12.73
N MET A 150 11.32 -11.99 12.96
CA MET A 150 12.72 -12.25 13.32
C MET A 150 13.64 -12.43 12.13
N SER A 151 13.11 -12.67 10.92
CA SER A 151 13.92 -12.95 9.72
C SER A 151 13.84 -11.85 8.65
N ASN A 152 12.79 -11.02 8.65
CA ASN A 152 12.61 -9.98 7.65
C ASN A 152 13.66 -8.87 7.83
N PRO A 153 14.49 -8.60 6.81
CA PRO A 153 15.68 -7.78 7.00
C PRO A 153 15.37 -6.30 7.16
N GLY A 154 16.30 -5.61 7.82
CA GLY A 154 16.26 -4.17 8.07
C GLY A 154 15.65 -3.74 9.42
N GLY A 155 15.46 -2.43 9.55
CA GLY A 155 14.86 -1.75 10.69
C GLY A 155 15.69 -1.73 11.99
N ILE A 156 15.07 -1.23 13.06
CA ILE A 156 15.74 -0.88 14.34
C ILE A 156 16.35 -2.11 15.06
N PHE A 157 15.84 -3.31 14.78
CA PHE A 157 16.38 -4.57 15.32
C PHE A 157 17.26 -5.35 14.31
N GLN A 158 17.71 -4.67 13.24
CA GLN A 158 18.66 -5.10 12.19
C GLN A 158 18.88 -6.61 12.07
N VAL A 159 17.89 -7.32 11.54
CA VAL A 159 18.11 -8.67 11.01
C VAL A 159 18.77 -8.48 9.65
N GLY A 160 19.96 -9.06 9.43
CA GLY A 160 20.74 -8.85 8.20
C GLY A 160 21.70 -7.66 8.19
N GLY A 161 21.82 -6.90 9.30
CA GLY A 161 22.93 -5.97 9.56
C GLY A 161 22.97 -4.66 8.75
N THR A 162 21.96 -4.38 7.94
CA THR A 162 21.92 -3.20 7.05
C THR A 162 20.51 -2.61 6.97
N ASP A 163 20.44 -1.30 6.71
CA ASP A 163 19.20 -0.59 6.42
C ASP A 163 19.08 -0.19 4.93
N ASP A 164 20.03 -0.62 4.10
CA ASP A 164 20.02 -0.47 2.65
C ASP A 164 19.27 -1.64 2.00
N PRO A 165 18.13 -1.40 1.31
CA PRO A 165 17.42 -2.45 0.59
C PRO A 165 18.23 -3.15 -0.50
N ALA A 166 19.30 -2.54 -1.01
CA ALA A 166 20.22 -3.18 -1.95
C ALA A 166 21.00 -4.34 -1.34
N GLU A 167 21.17 -4.35 -0.02
CA GLU A 167 21.94 -5.33 0.73
C GLU A 167 21.04 -6.35 1.46
N PHE A 168 19.71 -6.22 1.36
CA PHE A 168 18.80 -7.16 1.99
C PHE A 168 19.02 -8.60 1.46
N PRO A 169 19.26 -9.58 2.35
CA PRO A 169 19.42 -10.96 1.91
C PRO A 169 18.11 -11.48 1.31
N PRO A 170 18.17 -12.48 0.40
CA PRO A 170 16.98 -13.21 -0.02
C PRO A 170 16.26 -13.80 1.19
N VAL A 171 14.96 -13.53 1.29
CA VAL A 171 14.08 -14.16 2.29
C VAL A 171 12.86 -14.73 1.60
N LYS A 172 12.36 -15.81 2.16
CA LYS A 172 11.07 -16.38 1.78
C LYS A 172 10.10 -16.14 2.93
N PRO A 173 9.21 -15.14 2.81
CA PRO A 173 8.17 -14.91 3.82
C PRO A 173 7.36 -16.19 4.05
N ALA A 174 6.99 -16.44 5.29
CA ALA A 174 6.18 -17.59 5.65
C ALA A 174 4.76 -17.47 5.08
N GLY A 175 4.19 -18.61 4.68
CA GLY A 175 2.88 -18.70 4.05
C GLY A 175 2.87 -19.58 2.80
N ASP A 176 1.69 -20.06 2.41
CA ASP A 176 1.46 -20.89 1.22
C ASP A 176 1.17 -20.03 -0.03
N PHE A 177 2.08 -19.09 -0.30
CA PHE A 177 1.98 -18.25 -1.49
C PHE A 177 2.12 -19.09 -2.75
N ARG A 178 0.98 -19.34 -3.42
CA ARG A 178 0.95 -19.91 -4.77
C ARG A 178 1.50 -18.89 -5.75
N CYS A 179 2.78 -19.05 -6.08
CA CYS A 179 3.50 -18.22 -7.04
C CYS A 179 3.35 -18.80 -8.45
N ASP A 180 3.62 -17.96 -9.45
CA ASP A 180 3.92 -18.39 -10.83
C ASP A 180 2.73 -18.89 -11.64
N ILE A 181 1.59 -18.22 -11.53
CA ILE A 181 0.52 -18.36 -12.53
C ILE A 181 0.89 -17.48 -13.73
N PRO A 182 1.22 -18.06 -14.90
CA PRO A 182 1.50 -17.27 -16.09
C PRO A 182 0.25 -16.45 -16.40
N GLY A 183 0.41 -15.14 -16.57
CA GLY A 183 -0.68 -14.29 -17.03
C GLY A 183 -1.19 -14.85 -18.35
N LYS A 184 -2.46 -15.27 -18.41
CA LYS A 184 -3.10 -15.80 -19.62
C LYS A 184 -3.45 -14.68 -20.62
N GLY A 185 -2.60 -13.66 -20.72
CA GLY A 185 -2.89 -12.40 -21.40
C GLY A 185 -4.00 -11.58 -20.75
N GLN A 186 -4.45 -11.91 -19.53
CA GLN A 186 -5.51 -11.15 -18.84
C GLN A 186 -4.92 -10.26 -17.75
N ARG A 187 -5.41 -9.03 -17.65
CA ARG A 187 -4.95 -8.04 -16.67
C ARG A 187 -6.11 -7.43 -15.89
N ILE A 188 -5.82 -6.99 -14.67
CA ILE A 188 -6.79 -6.31 -13.78
C ILE A 188 -6.27 -4.94 -13.32
N ALA A 189 -7.11 -4.19 -12.62
CA ALA A 189 -6.72 -2.97 -11.94
C ALA A 189 -6.32 -3.25 -10.48
N ILE A 190 -5.46 -2.39 -9.93
CA ILE A 190 -5.20 -2.28 -8.50
C ILE A 190 -5.72 -0.93 -8.00
N VAL A 191 -6.41 -0.94 -6.87
CA VAL A 191 -6.73 0.26 -6.08
C VAL A 191 -5.94 0.16 -4.78
N ALA A 192 -4.84 0.90 -4.67
CA ALA A 192 -3.92 0.83 -3.57
C ALA A 192 -4.08 2.03 -2.63
N HIS A 193 -4.29 1.74 -1.34
CA HIS A 193 -4.41 2.78 -0.32
C HIS A 193 -3.07 3.03 0.38
N SER A 194 -2.72 4.30 0.60
CA SER A 194 -1.56 4.72 1.39
C SER A 194 -0.27 4.02 0.94
N ALA A 195 0.52 3.42 1.84
CA ALA A 195 1.78 2.74 1.52
C ALA A 195 1.69 1.70 0.39
N SER A 196 0.54 1.04 0.21
CA SER A 196 0.38 0.05 -0.86
C SER A 196 0.55 0.64 -2.26
N GLY A 197 0.39 1.95 -2.45
CA GLY A 197 0.60 2.60 -3.75
C GLY A 197 2.06 2.54 -4.21
N TRP A 198 3.00 2.95 -3.36
CA TRP A 198 4.43 2.86 -3.71
C TRP A 198 4.95 1.42 -3.66
N ILE A 199 4.38 0.56 -2.79
CA ILE A 199 4.70 -0.88 -2.80
C ILE A 199 4.22 -1.53 -4.11
N SER A 200 3.08 -1.10 -4.66
CA SER A 200 2.62 -1.57 -5.97
C SER A 200 3.60 -1.19 -7.08
N ARG A 201 4.31 -0.06 -6.97
CA ARG A 201 5.37 0.29 -7.94
C ARG A 201 6.53 -0.73 -7.90
N LEU A 202 6.92 -1.24 -6.72
CA LEU A 202 7.87 -2.35 -6.61
C LEU A 202 7.32 -3.62 -7.28
N PHE A 203 6.06 -3.97 -7.00
CA PHE A 203 5.39 -5.15 -7.59
C PHE A 203 5.33 -5.09 -9.14
N LEU A 204 5.07 -3.90 -9.69
CA LEU A 204 4.98 -3.67 -11.13
C LEU A 204 6.35 -3.61 -11.82
N SER A 205 7.42 -3.29 -11.08
CA SER A 205 8.76 -3.14 -11.64
C SER A 205 9.36 -4.47 -12.10
N SER A 206 10.33 -4.40 -13.00
CA SER A 206 11.18 -5.54 -13.38
C SER A 206 12.30 -5.82 -12.37
N LEU A 207 12.37 -5.04 -11.28
CA LEU A 207 13.39 -5.17 -10.25
C LEU A 207 13.30 -6.54 -9.57
N GLU A 208 14.44 -7.19 -9.43
CA GLU A 208 14.56 -8.38 -8.59
C GLU A 208 14.73 -7.94 -7.13
N TYR A 209 13.62 -7.91 -6.38
CA TYR A 209 13.62 -7.51 -4.98
C TYR A 209 13.82 -8.74 -4.09
N GLN A 210 15.01 -8.86 -3.49
CA GLN A 210 15.43 -10.00 -2.67
C GLN A 210 15.24 -11.35 -3.36
N GLY A 211 15.77 -11.48 -4.58
CA GLY A 211 15.77 -12.72 -5.34
C GLY A 211 14.46 -13.03 -6.06
N ARG A 212 13.49 -12.10 -6.10
CA ARG A 212 12.23 -12.30 -6.82
C ARG A 212 11.83 -11.09 -7.66
N SER A 213 11.48 -11.34 -8.91
CA SER A 213 10.69 -10.44 -9.73
C SER A 213 9.24 -10.93 -9.76
N PHE A 214 8.29 -9.99 -9.65
CA PHE A 214 6.87 -10.33 -9.56
C PHE A 214 6.14 -10.31 -10.90
N HIS A 215 6.77 -9.72 -11.93
CA HIS A 215 6.15 -9.54 -13.24
C HIS A 215 4.76 -8.89 -13.15
N GLY A 216 4.57 -7.97 -12.20
CA GLY A 216 3.26 -7.36 -11.93
C GLY A 216 2.71 -6.61 -13.14
N ALA A 217 3.58 -5.98 -13.94
CA ALA A 217 3.19 -5.31 -15.17
C ALA A 217 2.52 -6.25 -16.19
N ASP A 218 2.77 -7.56 -16.15
CA ASP A 218 2.12 -8.52 -17.06
C ASP A 218 0.68 -8.85 -16.62
N LYS A 219 0.32 -8.53 -15.37
CA LYS A 219 -0.95 -8.89 -14.72
C LYS A 219 -1.85 -7.69 -14.44
N ILE A 220 -1.29 -6.48 -14.47
CA ILE A 220 -1.97 -5.25 -14.07
C ILE A 220 -2.00 -4.28 -15.25
N HIS A 221 -3.15 -3.66 -15.53
CA HIS A 221 -3.28 -2.62 -16.56
C HIS A 221 -3.40 -1.21 -15.95
N SER A 222 -3.84 -1.09 -14.70
CA SER A 222 -4.06 0.21 -14.05
C SER A 222 -3.79 0.16 -12.56
N LEU A 223 -3.18 1.23 -12.05
CA LEU A 223 -2.94 1.47 -10.62
C LEU A 223 -3.64 2.77 -10.20
N VAL A 224 -4.53 2.72 -9.22
CA VAL A 224 -5.07 3.91 -8.54
C VAL A 224 -4.47 3.97 -7.15
N CYS A 225 -3.77 5.06 -6.84
CA CYS A 225 -3.19 5.33 -5.54
C CYS A 225 -4.08 6.31 -4.76
N LEU A 226 -4.63 5.88 -3.62
CA LEU A 226 -5.48 6.70 -2.75
C LEU A 226 -4.65 7.18 -1.55
N GLY A 227 -4.28 8.46 -1.54
CA GLY A 227 -3.47 9.07 -0.48
C GLY A 227 -2.08 8.44 -0.31
N SER A 228 -1.50 7.86 -1.38
CA SER A 228 -0.22 7.16 -1.29
C SER A 228 0.97 8.14 -1.32
N PRO A 229 1.87 8.14 -0.32
CA PRO A 229 3.02 9.02 -0.35
C PRO A 229 4.06 8.52 -1.36
N HIS A 230 4.38 9.37 -2.33
CA HIS A 230 5.34 9.10 -3.40
C HIS A 230 6.59 9.96 -3.33
N PHE A 231 6.62 10.97 -2.45
CA PHE A 231 7.84 11.72 -2.17
C PHE A 231 8.81 10.87 -1.35
N VAL A 232 10.06 10.77 -1.79
CA VAL A 232 11.12 10.05 -1.08
C VAL A 232 11.58 10.90 0.10
N ALA A 233 10.92 10.74 1.24
CA ALA A 233 11.31 11.43 2.48
C ALA A 233 12.59 10.84 3.06
N ASN A 234 13.36 11.64 3.79
CA ASN A 234 14.62 11.22 4.40
C ASN A 234 14.40 10.40 5.69
N ASN A 235 13.87 9.18 5.56
CA ASN A 235 13.74 8.21 6.65
C ASN A 235 13.80 6.76 6.14
N LEU A 236 13.92 5.81 7.06
CA LEU A 236 14.15 4.39 6.75
C LEU A 236 13.06 3.75 5.89
N VAL A 237 11.81 4.20 5.99
CA VAL A 237 10.69 3.58 5.25
C VAL A 237 10.81 3.86 3.75
N TYR A 238 11.21 5.07 3.37
CA TYR A 238 11.33 5.45 1.97
C TYR A 238 12.63 4.99 1.31
N LYS A 239 13.58 4.38 2.04
CA LYS A 239 14.74 3.73 1.43
C LYS A 239 14.35 2.66 0.41
N ASN A 240 13.24 1.94 0.63
CA ASN A 240 12.72 0.98 -0.35
C ASN A 240 12.22 1.64 -1.63
N LEU A 241 11.62 2.83 -1.52
CA LEU A 241 11.18 3.61 -2.66
C LEU A 241 12.36 4.26 -3.39
N GLU A 242 13.33 4.79 -2.64
CA GLU A 242 14.59 5.29 -3.17
C GLU A 242 15.35 4.20 -3.94
N TYR A 243 15.42 3.00 -3.37
CA TYR A 243 16.03 1.84 -4.01
C TYR A 243 15.35 1.53 -5.35
N LEU A 244 14.01 1.46 -5.39
CA LEU A 244 13.26 1.32 -6.63
C LEU A 244 13.62 2.40 -7.64
N GLU A 245 13.53 3.68 -7.25
CA GLU A 245 13.77 4.80 -8.17
C GLU A 245 15.22 4.83 -8.68
N SER A 246 16.18 4.42 -7.84
CA SER A 246 17.60 4.35 -8.23
C SER A 246 17.89 3.25 -9.26
N LYS A 247 17.11 2.16 -9.25
CA LYS A 247 17.34 0.99 -10.14
C LYS A 247 16.49 1.02 -11.39
N CYS A 248 15.26 1.50 -11.28
CA CYS A 248 14.27 1.46 -12.35
C CYS A 248 13.88 2.84 -12.89
N GLY A 249 14.37 3.92 -12.29
CA GLY A 249 13.91 5.27 -12.59
C GLY A 249 12.53 5.56 -12.00
N LYS A 250 11.93 6.66 -12.45
CA LYS A 250 10.61 7.15 -11.99
C LYS A 250 9.50 6.91 -13.00
N ASP A 251 9.76 6.08 -14.01
CA ASP A 251 8.80 5.78 -15.06
C ASP A 251 7.86 4.64 -14.63
N LEU A 252 6.68 4.63 -15.22
CA LEU A 252 5.79 3.47 -15.17
C LEU A 252 6.18 2.45 -16.24
N PRO A 253 5.90 1.15 -16.02
CA PRO A 253 5.90 0.20 -17.12
C PRO A 253 4.98 0.71 -18.24
N PRO A 254 5.40 0.64 -19.52
CA PRO A 254 4.70 1.30 -20.63
C PRO A 254 3.29 0.79 -20.88
N ASN A 255 2.96 -0.39 -20.35
CA ASN A 255 1.67 -1.04 -20.47
C ASN A 255 0.77 -0.82 -19.23
N VAL A 256 1.18 0.01 -18.27
CA VAL A 256 0.43 0.33 -17.04
C VAL A 256 0.20 1.83 -16.95
N ARG A 257 -1.05 2.23 -16.76
CA ARG A 257 -1.39 3.62 -16.38
C ARG A 257 -1.55 3.76 -14.88
N CYS A 258 -1.33 4.96 -14.35
CA CYS A 258 -1.45 5.23 -12.92
C CYS A 258 -2.22 6.53 -12.66
N LEU A 259 -3.04 6.54 -11.61
CA LEU A 259 -3.70 7.73 -11.07
C LEU A 259 -3.29 7.91 -9.60
N CYS A 260 -2.71 9.06 -9.27
CA CYS A 260 -2.49 9.49 -7.91
C CYS A 260 -3.62 10.42 -7.45
N VAL A 261 -4.38 9.96 -6.46
CA VAL A 261 -5.46 10.72 -5.83
C VAL A 261 -4.98 11.23 -4.48
N GLY A 262 -4.93 12.55 -4.32
CA GLY A 262 -4.64 13.22 -3.05
C GLY A 262 -5.78 14.14 -2.63
N SER A 263 -5.76 14.63 -1.40
CA SER A 263 -6.72 15.62 -0.91
C SER A 263 -6.04 16.80 -0.25
N LYS A 264 -6.76 17.92 -0.19
CA LYS A 264 -6.54 19.09 0.67
C LYS A 264 -7.63 19.18 1.75
N GLY A 265 -7.48 20.09 2.70
CA GLY A 265 -8.48 20.39 3.74
C GLY A 265 -8.09 20.00 5.17
N ASN A 266 -6.81 19.71 5.39
CA ASN A 266 -6.19 19.44 6.69
C ASN A 266 -4.83 20.16 6.75
N VAL A 267 -4.88 21.50 6.85
CA VAL A 267 -3.68 22.34 6.96
C VAL A 267 -2.97 22.09 8.30
N ILE A 268 -1.65 21.95 8.27
CA ILE A 268 -0.81 21.55 9.40
C ILE A 268 -0.91 22.52 10.60
N SER A 269 -1.16 23.81 10.35
CA SER A 269 -1.33 24.85 11.37
C SER A 269 -2.53 24.59 12.29
N GLU A 270 -3.57 23.94 11.77
CA GLU A 270 -4.80 23.60 12.50
C GLU A 270 -4.85 22.12 12.90
N ALA A 271 -3.84 21.34 12.51
CA ALA A 271 -3.87 19.90 12.60
C ALA A 271 -3.55 19.36 14.00
N SER A 272 -3.93 18.10 14.23
CA SER A 272 -3.51 17.34 15.42
C SER A 272 -2.02 16.99 15.37
N ASP A 273 -1.40 16.72 16.53
CA ASP A 273 0.00 16.26 16.59
C ASP A 273 0.24 14.98 15.78
N MET A 274 -0.76 14.10 15.71
CA MET A 274 -0.72 12.90 14.89
C MET A 274 -0.60 13.24 13.40
N THR A 275 -1.38 14.22 12.92
CA THR A 275 -1.31 14.67 11.52
C THR A 275 0.02 15.36 11.22
N ARG A 276 0.50 16.24 12.12
CA ARG A 276 1.83 16.88 11.95
C ARG A 276 2.93 15.85 11.81
N GLY A 277 2.98 14.88 12.74
CA GLY A 277 3.96 13.80 12.69
C GLY A 277 3.83 12.91 11.45
N ALA A 278 2.60 12.64 10.98
CA ALA A 278 2.38 11.88 9.75
C ALA A 278 2.85 12.64 8.50
N TYR A 279 2.65 13.96 8.46
CA TYR A 279 3.13 14.81 7.37
C TYR A 279 4.65 14.90 7.33
N GLU A 280 5.29 15.15 8.47
CA GLU A 280 6.76 15.15 8.58
C GLU A 280 7.34 13.79 8.16
N PHE A 281 6.72 12.69 8.61
CA PHE A 281 7.09 11.35 8.19
C PHE A 281 7.00 11.17 6.67
N CYS A 282 6.03 11.80 6.01
CA CYS A 282 5.86 11.78 4.55
C CYS A 282 6.66 12.87 3.81
N GLY A 283 7.56 13.57 4.51
CA GLY A 283 8.53 14.51 3.92
C GLY A 283 8.19 15.99 4.09
N ALA A 284 7.17 16.34 4.88
CA ALA A 284 6.90 17.74 5.18
C ALA A 284 8.07 18.33 5.97
N THR A 285 8.44 19.57 5.64
CA THR A 285 9.51 20.25 6.35
C THR A 285 8.98 20.74 7.71
N PRO A 286 9.65 20.43 8.83
CA PRO A 286 9.25 20.93 10.14
C PRO A 286 9.17 22.46 10.15
N GLY A 287 8.05 23.01 10.61
CA GLY A 287 7.78 24.46 10.67
C GLY A 287 7.23 25.07 9.38
N ASP A 288 7.00 24.29 8.32
CA ASP A 288 6.24 24.75 7.16
C ASP A 288 4.74 24.69 7.44
N GLU A 289 4.18 25.79 7.94
CA GLU A 289 2.77 25.90 8.34
C GLU A 289 1.78 25.90 7.15
N ALA A 290 2.27 25.93 5.91
CA ALA A 290 1.41 25.93 4.71
C ALA A 290 1.10 24.52 4.18
N VAL A 291 1.68 23.47 4.78
CA VAL A 291 1.47 22.09 4.33
C VAL A 291 0.02 21.68 4.57
N ASP A 292 -0.59 21.08 3.55
CA ASP A 292 -1.97 20.60 3.53
C ASP A 292 -2.02 19.18 2.97
N GLY A 293 -3.10 18.45 3.24
CA GLY A 293 -3.26 17.06 2.83
C GLY A 293 -4.59 16.45 3.29
N ASP A 294 -4.57 15.13 3.51
CA ASP A 294 -5.76 14.32 3.86
C ASP A 294 -5.83 13.90 5.34
N GLY A 295 -5.07 14.58 6.21
CA GLY A 295 -4.88 14.24 7.61
C GLY A 295 -3.78 13.22 7.94
N MET A 296 -3.22 12.52 6.95
CA MET A 296 -2.09 11.58 7.15
C MET A 296 -0.97 11.73 6.13
N THR A 297 -1.31 11.97 4.86
CA THR A 297 -0.36 12.19 3.76
C THR A 297 -0.52 13.63 3.25
N PRO A 298 0.58 14.40 3.21
CA PRO A 298 0.54 15.75 2.66
C PRO A 298 0.36 15.67 1.15
N LEU A 299 -0.39 16.61 0.58
CA LEU A 299 -0.78 16.57 -0.82
C LEU A 299 0.44 16.44 -1.73
N PHE A 300 1.48 17.26 -1.51
CA PHE A 300 2.66 17.26 -2.38
C PHE A 300 3.30 15.87 -2.47
N SER A 301 3.23 15.07 -1.40
CA SER A 301 3.73 13.70 -1.38
C SER A 301 2.77 12.75 -2.10
N ALA A 302 1.46 12.92 -1.93
CA ALA A 302 0.43 12.12 -2.61
C ALA A 302 0.49 12.22 -4.14
N ILE A 303 0.85 13.39 -4.68
CA ILE A 303 0.92 13.65 -6.13
C ILE A 303 2.35 13.76 -6.68
N ALA A 304 3.37 13.37 -5.90
CA ALA A 304 4.78 13.48 -6.28
C ALA A 304 5.21 12.55 -7.43
N PHE A 305 4.38 11.57 -7.79
CA PHE A 305 4.73 10.62 -8.84
C PHE A 305 4.38 11.18 -10.22
N GLU A 306 5.36 11.81 -10.87
CA GLU A 306 5.17 12.55 -12.13
C GLU A 306 4.67 11.70 -13.31
N ALA A 307 4.98 10.40 -13.34
CA ALA A 307 4.51 9.52 -14.40
C ALA A 307 3.00 9.19 -14.32
N ALA A 308 2.32 9.56 -13.23
CA ALA A 308 0.90 9.30 -13.03
C ALA A 308 0.04 10.51 -13.37
N ASP A 309 -1.20 10.22 -13.79
CA ASP A 309 -2.27 11.21 -13.76
C ASP A 309 -2.53 11.64 -12.31
N LYS A 310 -3.01 12.87 -12.12
CA LYS A 310 -3.19 13.47 -10.78
C LYS A 310 -4.63 13.92 -10.61
N LEU A 311 -5.24 13.56 -9.49
CA LEU A 311 -6.53 14.07 -9.05
C LEU A 311 -6.41 14.63 -7.63
N VAL A 312 -6.76 15.90 -7.47
CA VAL A 312 -6.77 16.57 -6.17
C VAL A 312 -8.21 16.76 -5.74
N LEU A 313 -8.51 16.27 -4.53
CA LEU A 313 -9.82 16.35 -3.90
C LEU A 313 -9.82 17.38 -2.77
N GLU A 314 -11.02 17.79 -2.35
CA GLU A 314 -11.22 18.76 -1.29
C GLU A 314 -11.92 18.10 -0.10
N ASN A 315 -11.37 18.28 1.11
CA ASN A 315 -11.91 17.82 2.39
C ASN A 315 -12.17 16.30 2.47
N VAL A 316 -11.32 15.51 1.82
CA VAL A 316 -11.34 14.04 1.89
C VAL A 316 -10.29 13.55 2.88
N SER A 317 -10.74 12.72 3.83
CA SER A 317 -9.88 12.09 4.83
C SER A 317 -9.17 10.85 4.29
N HIS A 318 -8.01 10.53 4.87
CA HIS A 318 -7.13 9.48 4.38
C HIS A 318 -7.75 8.07 4.44
N ALA A 319 -8.24 7.65 5.61
CA ALA A 319 -8.61 6.25 5.84
C ALA A 319 -10.12 6.05 6.09
N PRO A 320 -10.67 4.85 5.80
CA PRO A 320 -12.06 4.52 6.09
C PRO A 320 -12.40 4.60 7.58
N VAL A 321 -11.44 4.27 8.46
CA VAL A 321 -11.60 4.19 9.91
C VAL A 321 -10.30 4.53 10.64
N TYR A 322 -10.43 5.09 11.83
CA TYR A 322 -9.34 5.31 12.79
C TYR A 322 -9.74 4.81 14.18
N PRO A 323 -8.78 4.33 15.00
CA PRO A 323 -9.01 4.11 16.42
C PRO A 323 -9.55 5.38 17.10
N ALA A 324 -10.70 5.26 17.75
CA ALA A 324 -11.35 6.36 18.49
C ALA A 324 -10.67 6.67 19.84
N PHE A 325 -9.46 6.18 20.06
CA PHE A 325 -8.67 6.36 21.27
C PHE A 325 -7.19 6.48 20.89
N GLY A 326 -6.38 7.05 21.78
CA GLY A 326 -4.96 7.24 21.53
C GLY A 326 -4.69 8.36 20.52
N PRO A 327 -3.55 8.32 19.81
CA PRO A 327 -3.08 9.45 19.02
C PRO A 327 -3.98 9.79 17.82
N SER A 328 -4.74 8.83 17.29
CA SER A 328 -5.65 9.03 16.16
C SER A 328 -7.08 9.43 16.56
N ALA A 329 -7.35 9.73 17.83
CA ALA A 329 -8.72 9.98 18.29
C ALA A 329 -9.35 11.22 17.63
N GLU A 330 -8.57 12.27 17.36
CA GLU A 330 -9.06 13.46 16.64
C GLU A 330 -9.37 13.15 15.17
N LEU A 331 -8.49 12.41 14.49
CA LEU A 331 -8.76 11.90 13.13
C LEU A 331 -10.03 11.04 13.08
N ALA A 332 -10.29 10.23 14.11
CA ALA A 332 -11.52 9.45 14.22
C ALA A 332 -12.78 10.32 14.40
N LYS A 333 -12.67 11.52 14.98
CA LYS A 333 -13.78 12.48 15.05
C LYS A 333 -13.97 13.18 13.71
N GLU A 334 -12.90 13.66 13.10
CA GLU A 334 -12.94 14.31 11.78
C GLU A 334 -13.53 13.40 10.70
N ARG A 335 -13.14 12.12 10.70
CA ARG A 335 -13.65 11.12 9.76
C ARG A 335 -15.18 10.92 9.84
N ARG A 336 -15.85 11.30 10.95
CA ARG A 336 -17.32 11.21 11.06
C ARG A 336 -18.03 12.30 10.26
N THR A 337 -17.37 13.42 10.01
CA THR A 337 -17.95 14.57 9.29
C THR A 337 -17.34 14.74 7.90
N LYS A 338 -16.13 14.22 7.67
CA LYS A 338 -15.47 14.21 6.36
C LYS A 338 -15.65 12.87 5.63
N PRO A 339 -15.90 12.87 4.31
CA PRO A 339 -15.80 11.65 3.52
C PRO A 339 -14.35 11.15 3.48
N TRP A 340 -14.14 9.91 3.06
CA TRP A 340 -12.81 9.38 2.72
C TRP A 340 -12.77 9.00 1.24
N TYR A 341 -11.60 8.62 0.72
CA TYR A 341 -11.43 8.31 -0.71
C TYR A 341 -12.44 7.29 -1.27
N GLY A 342 -12.87 6.32 -0.47
CA GLY A 342 -13.87 5.33 -0.84
C GLY A 342 -15.31 5.65 -0.47
N SER A 343 -15.61 6.84 0.09
CA SER A 343 -17.01 7.27 0.30
C SER A 343 -17.73 7.35 -1.05
N PRO A 344 -19.03 6.97 -1.14
CA PRO A 344 -19.76 6.96 -2.42
C PRO A 344 -19.67 8.25 -3.25
N SER A 345 -19.75 9.42 -2.60
CA SER A 345 -19.62 10.73 -3.27
C SER A 345 -18.21 11.04 -3.79
N VAL A 346 -17.19 10.43 -3.20
CA VAL A 346 -15.79 10.58 -3.62
C VAL A 346 -15.41 9.54 -4.65
N LEU A 347 -15.93 8.31 -4.51
CA LEU A 347 -15.76 7.22 -5.47
C LEU A 347 -16.18 7.64 -6.88
N GLN A 348 -17.29 8.38 -7.02
CA GLN A 348 -17.77 8.91 -8.29
C GLN A 348 -16.79 9.87 -9.00
N GLN A 349 -15.81 10.42 -8.28
CA GLN A 349 -14.86 11.38 -8.83
C GLN A 349 -13.64 10.70 -9.48
N TRP A 350 -13.20 9.55 -8.95
CA TRP A 350 -12.00 8.85 -9.45
C TRP A 350 -12.29 7.53 -10.15
N LEU A 351 -13.38 6.81 -9.81
CA LEU A 351 -13.73 5.55 -10.45
C LEU A 351 -13.90 5.66 -11.98
N PRO A 352 -14.45 6.77 -12.54
CA PRO A 352 -14.55 6.93 -13.99
C PRO A 352 -13.20 6.86 -14.72
N TRP A 353 -12.09 7.18 -14.05
CA TRP A 353 -10.76 7.04 -14.64
C TRP A 353 -10.43 5.57 -14.92
N LEU A 354 -10.81 4.63 -14.04
CA LEU A 354 -10.62 3.20 -14.27
C LEU A 354 -11.46 2.65 -15.42
N THR A 355 -12.66 3.21 -15.64
CA THR A 355 -13.59 2.73 -16.67
C THR A 355 -13.30 3.29 -18.07
N LYS A 356 -12.55 4.39 -18.18
CA LYS A 356 -12.15 4.95 -19.47
C LYS A 356 -11.16 4.02 -20.15
N ASN A 357 -11.40 3.69 -21.42
CA ASN A 357 -10.39 3.02 -22.23
C ASN A 357 -9.18 3.96 -22.40
N PRO A 358 -7.93 3.47 -22.29
CA PRO A 358 -6.74 4.28 -22.53
C PRO A 358 -6.59 4.80 -23.97
N LEU A 359 -7.44 4.32 -24.90
CA LEU A 359 -7.41 4.62 -26.33
C LEU A 359 -8.56 5.54 -26.80
N ASP A 360 -9.38 6.04 -25.88
CA ASP A 360 -10.43 7.05 -26.18
C ASP A 360 -9.90 8.48 -26.11
#